data_AF-A0A1V5LV51-F1
#
_entry.id   AF-A0A1V5LV51-F1
#
_cell.length_a   1.000
_cell.length_b   1.000
_cell.length_c   1.000
_cell.angle_alpha   90.00
_cell.angle_beta   90.00
_cell.angle_gamma   90.00
#
_symmetry.space_group_name_H-M   'P 1'
#
loop_
_entity.id
_entity.type
_entity.pdbx_description
1 polymer ?
#
loop_
_entity_poly.entity_id
_entity_poly.type
_entity_poly.pdbx_seq_one_letter_code
_entity_poly.pdbx_strand_id
1 'polypeptide(L)' 'MEPLSPETPVGKFLAKNGPGLHHICLGVKDIKADLDLLKQSNTRLINDEPRIGAGGAQIAFVHPKATGGVLLELSQPQE' A
#
# COMPACT_ATOMS: atom_id res chain seq x y z
N MET A 1 -1.78 1.78 -15.55
CA MET A 1 -1.31 2.74 -14.53
C MET A 1 -0.21 3.54 -15.18
N GLU A 2 -0.32 4.86 -15.22
CA GLU A 2 0.68 5.75 -15.80
C GLU A 2 1.12 6.76 -14.73
N PRO A 3 2.43 7.04 -14.57
CA PRO A 3 2.89 8.04 -13.63
C PRO A 3 2.54 9.45 -14.13
N LEU A 4 2.03 10.30 -13.24
CA LEU A 4 1.79 11.72 -13.56
C LEU A 4 3.10 12.50 -13.76
N SER A 5 4.19 12.03 -13.14
CA SER A 5 5.55 12.53 -13.37
C SER A 5 6.59 11.50 -12.92
N PRO A 6 7.87 11.62 -13.35
CA PRO A 6 8.94 10.71 -12.94
C PRO A 6 9.19 10.68 -11.42
N GLU A 7 8.80 11.74 -10.70
CA GLU A 7 9.06 11.86 -9.26
C GLU A 7 7.99 11.19 -8.38
N THR A 8 6.87 10.78 -8.98
CA THR A 8 5.81 10.03 -8.31
C THR A 8 6.28 8.63 -7.88
N PRO A 9 5.62 7.96 -6.93
CA PRO A 9 5.97 6.59 -6.53
C PRO A 9 6.03 5.61 -7.71
N VAL A 10 5.07 5.70 -8.64
CA VAL A 10 5.03 4.88 -9.86
C VAL A 10 6.16 5.26 -10.81
N GLY A 11 6.46 6.56 -10.97
CA GLY A 11 7.57 7.03 -11.81
C GLY A 11 8.92 6.51 -11.31
N LYS A 12 9.16 6.62 -9.99
CA LYS A 12 10.36 6.09 -9.32
C LYS A 12 10.45 4.57 -9.43
N PHE A 13 9.34 3.85 -9.33
CA PHE A 13 9.31 2.40 -9.52
C PHE A 13 9.71 2.02 -10.95
N LEU A 14 9.12 2.66 -11.96
CA LEU A 14 9.41 2.38 -13.37
C LEU A 14 10.87 2.69 -13.72
N ALA A 15 11.41 3.80 -13.22
CA ALA A 15 12.82 4.16 -13.44
C ALA A 15 13.78 3.14 -12.84
N LYS A 16 13.42 2.53 -11.69
CA LYS A 16 14.27 1.58 -10.97
C LYS A 16 14.14 0.14 -11.50
N ASN A 17 12.93 -0.29 -11.84
CA ASN A 17 12.62 -1.71 -12.08
C ASN A 17 12.11 -1.99 -13.51
N GLY A 18 11.83 -0.96 -14.31
CA GLY A 18 11.11 -1.12 -15.56
C GLY A 18 9.62 -1.44 -15.38
N PRO A 19 8.89 -1.74 -16.46
CA PRO A 19 7.50 -2.18 -16.38
C PRO A 19 7.38 -3.54 -15.68
N GLY A 20 6.36 -3.67 -14.82
CA GLY A 20 6.14 -4.91 -14.06
C GLY A 20 5.05 -4.76 -12.99
N LEU A 21 4.98 -5.75 -12.10
CA LEU A 21 4.05 -5.74 -10.96
C LEU A 21 4.51 -4.72 -9.91
N HIS A 22 3.73 -3.65 -9.71
CA HIS A 22 4.08 -2.57 -8.80
C HIS A 22 3.75 -2.88 -7.33
N HIS A 23 2.53 -3.35 -7.05
CA HIS A 23 2.07 -3.76 -5.73
C HIS A 23 0.92 -4.77 -5.85
N ILE A 24 0.57 -5.39 -4.74
CA ILE A 24 -0.66 -6.19 -4.58
C ILE A 24 -1.58 -5.46 -3.60
N CYS A 25 -2.87 -5.38 -3.93
CA CYS A 25 -3.88 -4.82 -3.03
C CYS A 25 -4.76 -5.94 -2.47
N LEU A 26 -4.94 -5.95 -1.15
CA LEU A 26 -5.81 -6.89 -0.44
C LEU A 26 -7.02 -6.14 0.12
N GLY A 27 -8.20 -6.66 -0.22
CA GLY A 27 -9.46 -6.20 0.37
C GLY A 27 -9.56 -6.64 1.83
N VAL A 28 -9.82 -5.69 2.73
CA VAL A 28 -9.99 -5.93 4.17
C VAL A 28 -11.34 -5.42 4.66
N LYS A 29 -11.81 -5.98 5.78
CA LYS A 29 -13.10 -5.61 6.37
C LYS A 29 -12.99 -4.44 7.34
N ASP A 30 -11.92 -4.42 8.14
CA ASP A 30 -11.63 -3.35 9.10
C ASP A 30 -10.13 -3.04 9.06
N ILE A 31 -9.78 -2.02 8.28
CA ILE A 31 -8.39 -1.61 8.06
C ILE A 31 -7.74 -1.07 9.34
N LYS A 32 -8.51 -0.51 10.28
CA LYS A 32 -7.94 -0.03 11.55
C LYS A 32 -7.53 -1.20 12.43
N ALA A 33 -8.41 -2.20 12.56
CA ALA A 33 -8.11 -3.42 13.31
C ALA A 33 -6.89 -4.17 12.70
N ASP A 34 -6.83 -4.28 11.37
CA ASP A 34 -5.70 -4.93 10.70
C ASP A 34 -4.39 -4.14 10.88
N LEU A 35 -4.41 -2.81 10.80
CA LEU A 35 -3.22 -2.00 11.06
C LEU A 35 -2.73 -2.13 12.50
N ASP A 36 -3.63 -2.16 13.49
CA ASP A 36 -3.27 -2.34 14.88
C ASP A 36 -2.65 -3.72 15.14
N LEU A 37 -3.17 -4.78 14.52
CA LEU A 37 -2.55 -6.12 14.55
C LEU A 37 -1.15 -6.12 13.94
N LEU A 38 -0.97 -5.45 12.80
CA LEU A 38 0.33 -5.33 12.15
C LEU A 38 1.34 -4.55 13.00
N LYS A 39 0.92 -3.47 13.68
CA LYS A 39 1.78 -2.74 14.63
C LYS A 39 2.18 -3.59 15.82
N GLN A 40 1.23 -4.33 16.41
CA GLN A 40 1.50 -5.22 17.54
C GLN A 40 2.52 -6.32 17.19
N SER A 41 2.53 -6.77 15.94
CA SER A 41 3.52 -7.72 15.41
C SER A 41 4.84 -7.07 14.97
N ASN A 42 5.05 -5.78 15.24
CA ASN A 42 6.21 -4.98 14.79
C ASN A 42 6.41 -5.02 13.26
N THR A 43 5.32 -5.18 12.51
CA THR A 43 5.36 -5.13 11.05
C THR A 43 5.70 -3.72 10.60
N ARG A 44 6.65 -3.57 9.68
CA ARG A 44 7.02 -2.27 9.13
C ARG A 44 5.93 -1.75 8.19
N LEU A 45 5.18 -0.76 8.66
CA LEU A 45 4.18 -0.05 7.87
C LEU A 45 4.80 1.15 7.13
N ILE A 46 4.15 1.58 6.05
CA ILE A 46 4.40 2.88 5.41
C ILE A 46 3.41 3.91 5.96
N ASN A 47 2.18 3.48 6.26
CA ASN A 47 1.15 4.30 6.87
C ASN A 47 0.70 3.65 8.18
N ASP A 48 0.88 4.37 9.29
CA ASP A 48 0.37 3.94 10.59
C ASP A 48 -1.15 4.17 10.72
N GLU A 49 -1.72 5.05 9.91
CA GLU A 49 -3.16 5.34 9.89
C GLU A 49 -3.72 5.21 8.46
N PRO A 50 -4.98 4.77 8.29
CA PRO A 50 -5.60 4.71 6.98
C PRO A 50 -5.70 6.10 6.36
N ARG A 51 -5.47 6.18 5.05
CA ARG A 51 -5.68 7.38 4.23
C ARG A 51 -6.77 7.14 3.20
N ILE A 52 -7.35 8.21 2.66
CA ILE A 52 -8.33 8.10 1.58
C ILE A 52 -7.61 7.77 0.26
N GLY A 53 -8.07 6.68 -0.36
CA GLY A 53 -7.60 6.16 -1.64
C GLY A 53 -8.62 6.33 -2.76
N ALA A 54 -8.46 5.52 -3.81
CA ALA A 54 -9.35 5.54 -4.96
C ALA A 54 -10.78 5.16 -4.57
N GLY A 55 -11.78 5.82 -5.18
CA GLY A 55 -13.19 5.54 -4.91
C GLY A 55 -13.63 5.82 -3.47
N GLY A 56 -12.88 6.62 -2.71
CA GLY A 56 -13.20 6.92 -1.31
C GLY A 56 -12.83 5.81 -0.31
N ALA A 57 -12.19 4.73 -0.77
CA ALA A 57 -11.75 3.63 0.07
C ALA A 57 -10.72 4.10 1.12
N GLN A 58 -10.73 3.47 2.29
CA GLN A 58 -9.65 3.63 3.25
C GLN A 58 -8.51 2.68 2.86
N ILE A 59 -7.30 3.21 2.71
CA ILE A 59 -6.12 2.43 2.30
C ILE A 59 -4.93 2.66 3.22
N ALA A 60 -4.03 1.68 3.27
CA ALA A 60 -2.73 1.79 3.94
C ALA A 60 -1.72 0.85 3.28
N PHE A 61 -0.44 1.20 3.34
CA PHE A 61 0.62 0.40 2.74
C PHE A 61 1.52 -0.27 3.77
N VAL A 62 1.87 -1.53 3.52
CA VAL A 62 2.89 -2.29 4.26
C VAL A 62 4.21 -2.23 3.49
N HIS A 63 5.31 -2.00 4.20
CA HIS A 63 6.60 -1.80 3.57
C HIS A 63 7.12 -3.12 2.96
N PRO A 64 7.69 -3.12 1.72
CA PRO A 64 8.19 -4.32 1.04
C PRO A 64 9.17 -5.18 1.87
N LYS A 65 9.93 -4.54 2.76
CA LYS A 65 10.85 -5.22 3.69
C LYS A 65 10.16 -6.16 4.70
N ALA A 66 8.87 -5.97 4.95
CA ALA A 66 8.08 -6.84 5.82
C ALA A 66 7.34 -7.94 5.05
N THR A 67 7.30 -7.86 3.72
CA THR A 67 6.42 -8.64 2.84
C THR A 67 7.21 -9.32 1.70
N GLY A 68 8.48 -9.65 1.95
CA GLY A 68 9.31 -10.41 0.99
C GLY A 68 9.63 -9.66 -0.31
N GLY A 69 9.66 -8.33 -0.29
CA GLY A 69 9.98 -7.50 -1.45
C GLY A 69 8.76 -6.96 -2.21
N VAL A 70 7.54 -7.32 -1.81
CA VAL A 70 6.30 -6.88 -2.47
C VAL A 70 5.68 -5.70 -1.72
N LEU A 71 5.45 -4.57 -2.38
CA LEU A 71 4.62 -3.51 -1.79
C LEU A 71 3.19 -4.03 -1.64
N LEU A 72 2.65 -3.99 -0.43
CA LEU A 72 1.29 -4.44 -0.15
C LEU A 72 0.41 -3.25 0.22
N GLU A 73 -0.76 -3.17 -0.40
CA GLU A 73 -1.82 -2.23 -0.06
C GLU A 73 -2.95 -2.99 0.65
N LEU A 74 -3.43 -2.46 1.77
CA LEU A 74 -4.69 -2.85 2.38
C LEU A 74 -5.76 -1.85 1.95
N SER A 75 -6.92 -2.34 1.54
CA SER A 75 -8.02 -1.49 1.08
C SER A 75 -9.35 -1.93 1.68
N GLN A 76 -10.01 -1.02 2.37
CA GLN A 76 -11.38 -1.15 2.83
C GLN A 76 -12.27 -0.25 1.96
N PRO A 77 -13.11 -0.82 1.07
CA PRO A 77 -14.03 -0.04 0.26
C PRO A 77 -15.05 0.70 1.13
N GLN A 78 -15.57 1.81 0.61
CA GLN A 78 -16.68 2.52 1.22
C GLN A 78 -17.95 1.66 1.03
N GLU A 79 -18.73 1.47 2.10
CA GLU A 79 -20.03 0.79 2.04
C GLU A 79 -21.09 1.62 1.32
#